data_AF-A0AAU7X790-F1
#
_entry.id   AF-A0AAU7X790-F1
#
_cell.length_a   1.000
_cell.length_b   1.000
_cell.length_c   1.000
_cell.angle_alpha   90.00
_cell.angle_beta   90.00
_cell.angle_gamma   90.00
#
_symmetry.space_group_name_H-M   'P 1'
#
loop_
_entity.id
_entity.type
_entity.pdbx_description
1 polymer ?
#
loop_
_entity_poly.entity_id
_entity_poly.type
_entity_poly.pdbx_seq_one_letter_code
_entity_poly.pdbx_strand_id
1 'polypeptide(L)'
;MLPKRATGRRSIEDAIVATRIRTEVCAGGSVRSFDAEGLRWLLVADLCRVCGLHLQPNGGVNVTHAVRGIAPEHLATARLETEPGTLKPFTKMLCIPADRLDLLVGPDVARALFKAAERAA
;
A
#
# COMPACT_ATOMS: atom_id res chain seq x y z
N MET A 1 -20.81 -17.90 -11.25
CA MET A 1 -21.07 -16.52 -11.75
C MET A 1 -20.06 -15.60 -11.08
N LEU A 2 -19.06 -15.11 -11.81
CA LEU A 2 -18.12 -14.10 -11.31
C LEU A 2 -18.66 -12.72 -11.74
N PRO A 3 -18.70 -11.70 -10.85
CA PRO A 3 -19.17 -10.38 -11.24
C PRO A 3 -18.17 -9.73 -12.21
N LYS A 4 -18.71 -9.22 -13.34
CA LYS A 4 -17.97 -8.41 -14.32
C LYS A 4 -17.37 -7.19 -13.62
N ARG A 5 -16.04 -7.10 -13.50
CA ARG A 5 -15.37 -5.95 -12.88
C ARG A 5 -15.08 -4.88 -13.93
N ALA A 6 -15.67 -3.71 -13.72
CA ALA A 6 -15.60 -2.56 -14.60
C ALA A 6 -14.19 -1.99 -14.70
N THR A 7 -13.72 -1.84 -15.94
CA THR A 7 -12.64 -0.94 -16.35
C THR A 7 -13.09 0.50 -16.22
N GLY A 8 -12.71 1.17 -15.14
CA GLY A 8 -12.97 2.59 -14.90
C GLY A 8 -12.30 3.03 -13.60
N ARG A 9 -11.87 4.29 -13.50
CA ARG A 9 -11.31 4.86 -12.25
C ARG A 9 -12.23 4.48 -11.08
N ARG A 10 -11.75 3.60 -10.19
CA ARG A 10 -12.50 3.17 -9.00
C ARG A 10 -13.00 4.39 -8.25
N SER A 11 -14.31 4.44 -8.03
CA SER A 11 -14.97 5.58 -7.41
C SER A 11 -14.57 5.65 -5.93
N ILE A 12 -15.01 6.69 -5.22
CA ILE A 12 -14.81 6.80 -3.76
C ILE A 12 -15.45 5.61 -3.01
N GLU A 13 -16.42 4.93 -3.64
CA GLU A 13 -17.22 3.84 -3.07
C GLU A 13 -16.51 2.48 -3.16
N ASP A 14 -15.54 2.31 -4.05
CA ASP A 14 -14.80 1.04 -4.25
C ASP A 14 -13.53 0.92 -3.39
N ALA A 15 -13.32 1.85 -2.46
CA ALA A 15 -12.12 1.87 -1.63
C ALA A 15 -12.30 0.96 -0.41
N ILE A 16 -11.28 0.13 -0.15
CA ILE A 16 -11.27 -0.76 1.00
C ILE A 16 -11.29 0.09 2.27
N VAL A 17 -12.21 -0.18 3.18
CA VAL A 17 -12.24 0.46 4.50
C VAL A 17 -11.25 -0.26 5.40
N ALA A 18 -10.12 0.39 5.68
CA ALA A 18 -9.08 -0.17 6.54
C ALA A 18 -9.40 0.15 8.01
N THR A 19 -10.15 -0.73 8.67
CA THR A 19 -10.60 -0.53 10.06
C THR A 19 -9.51 -0.80 11.09
N ARG A 20 -8.48 -1.60 10.76
CA ARG A 20 -7.38 -1.93 11.67
C ARG A 20 -6.04 -1.86 10.95
N ILE A 21 -5.44 -0.68 11.00
CA ILE A 21 -4.10 -0.42 10.48
C ILE A 21 -3.07 -0.93 11.50
N ARG A 22 -2.09 -1.68 11.03
CA ARG A 22 -0.93 -2.14 11.80
C ARG A 22 0.33 -1.48 11.26
N THR A 23 1.35 -1.41 12.10
CA THR A 23 2.67 -0.94 11.71
C THR A 23 3.61 -2.13 11.66
N GLU A 24 4.17 -2.39 10.49
CA GLU A 24 5.13 -3.47 10.25
C GLU A 24 6.53 -2.87 10.26
N VAL A 25 7.42 -3.42 11.08
CA VAL A 25 8.84 -3.05 11.02
C VAL A 25 9.50 -3.84 9.90
N CYS A 26 10.34 -3.18 9.11
CA CYS A 26 10.99 -3.78 7.96
C CYS A 26 12.38 -3.17 7.74
N ALA A 27 13.18 -3.77 6.85
CA ALA A 27 14.50 -3.27 6.52
C ALA A 27 14.41 -1.86 5.91
N GLY A 28 14.73 -0.83 6.70
CA GLY A 28 14.70 0.58 6.29
C GLY A 28 13.59 1.43 6.92
N GLY A 29 12.73 0.85 7.78
CA GLY A 29 11.76 1.64 8.55
C GLY A 29 10.48 0.87 8.86
N SER A 30 9.35 1.56 8.80
CA SER A 30 8.04 0.98 9.06
C SER A 30 7.07 1.18 7.90
N VAL A 31 6.26 0.15 7.65
CA VAL A 31 5.24 0.12 6.61
C VAL A 31 3.90 -0.13 7.27
N ARG A 32 2.90 0.70 6.98
CA ARG A 32 1.55 0.41 7.46
C ARG A 32 0.91 -0.69 6.62
N SER A 33 0.23 -1.61 7.31
CA SER A 33 -0.50 -2.73 6.73
C SER A 33 -1.92 -2.80 7.26
N PHE A 34 -2.81 -3.51 6.57
CA PHE A 34 -4.13 -3.88 7.08
C PHE A 34 -4.61 -5.15 6.38
N ASP A 35 -5.51 -5.89 7.03
CA ASP A 35 -6.11 -7.09 6.46
C ASP A 35 -7.49 -6.75 5.88
N ALA A 36 -7.74 -7.13 4.63
CA ALA A 36 -9.03 -6.98 3.98
C ALA A 36 -9.22 -8.00 2.86
N GLU A 37 -10.43 -8.52 2.72
CA GLU A 37 -10.78 -9.54 1.71
C GLU A 37 -9.87 -10.78 1.76
N GLY A 38 -9.39 -11.15 2.97
CA GLY A 38 -8.48 -12.28 3.17
C GLY A 38 -7.03 -12.03 2.72
N LEU A 39 -6.70 -10.80 2.30
CA LEU A 39 -5.35 -10.40 1.91
C LEU A 39 -4.78 -9.38 2.89
N ARG A 40 -3.48 -9.43 3.09
CA ARG A 40 -2.72 -8.39 3.78
C ARG A 40 -2.29 -7.35 2.76
N TRP A 41 -2.69 -6.10 2.98
CA TRP A 41 -2.37 -4.95 2.12
C TRP A 41 -1.29 -4.09 2.76
N LEU A 42 -0.39 -3.54 1.94
CA LEU A 42 0.69 -2.64 2.35
C LEU A 42 0.52 -1.29 1.69
N LEU A 43 0.77 -0.19 2.41
CA LEU A 43 0.69 1.15 1.83
C LEU A 43 1.89 1.42 0.91
N VAL A 44 1.60 1.71 -0.37
CA VAL A 44 2.64 1.97 -1.39
C VAL A 44 3.51 3.16 -1.01
N ALA A 45 2.92 4.22 -0.46
CA ALA A 45 3.69 5.39 -0.05
C ALA A 45 4.73 5.08 1.04
N ASP A 46 4.42 4.17 1.96
CA ASP A 46 5.36 3.80 3.02
C ASP A 46 6.47 2.90 2.45
N LEU A 47 6.11 1.96 1.57
CA LEU A 47 7.08 1.15 0.83
C LEU A 47 8.06 2.00 0.02
N CYS A 48 7.56 3.01 -0.70
CA CYS A 48 8.42 3.92 -1.45
C CYS A 48 9.38 4.70 -0.55
N ARG A 49 8.95 5.12 0.65
CA ARG A 49 9.84 5.80 1.61
C ARG A 49 10.92 4.86 2.12
N VAL A 50 10.53 3.68 2.58
CA VAL A 50 11.47 2.68 3.13
C VAL A 50 12.48 2.24 2.07
N CYS A 51 12.05 2.06 0.82
CA CYS A 51 12.91 1.63 -0.27
C CYS A 51 13.61 2.78 -1.03
N GLY A 52 13.39 4.04 -0.66
CA GLY A 52 13.95 5.19 -1.36
C GLY A 52 13.44 5.38 -2.81
N LEU A 53 12.26 4.87 -3.14
CA LEU A 53 11.70 4.88 -4.50
C LEU A 53 10.92 6.15 -4.79
N HIS A 54 11.22 6.77 -5.94
CA HIS A 54 10.45 7.89 -6.51
C HIS A 54 10.18 9.04 -5.51
N LEU A 55 11.16 9.31 -4.66
CA LEU A 55 11.16 10.45 -3.76
C LEU A 55 11.39 11.75 -4.55
N GLN A 56 10.58 12.74 -4.25
CA GLN A 56 10.73 14.11 -4.73
C GLN A 56 11.75 14.85 -3.85
N PRO A 57 12.37 15.94 -4.34
CA PRO A 57 13.34 16.72 -3.56
C PRO A 57 12.79 17.26 -2.22
N ASN A 58 11.49 17.45 -2.12
CA ASN A 58 10.80 17.87 -0.89
C ASN A 58 10.47 16.72 0.07
N GLY A 59 10.93 15.49 -0.19
CA GLY A 59 10.61 14.30 0.59
C GLY A 59 9.23 13.68 0.29
N GLY A 60 8.47 14.24 -0.65
CA GLY A 60 7.20 13.68 -1.12
C GLY A 60 7.41 12.40 -1.95
N VAL A 61 6.44 11.49 -1.91
CA VAL A 61 6.47 10.28 -2.75
C VAL A 61 5.62 10.50 -3.99
N ASN A 62 6.18 10.28 -5.18
CA ASN A 62 5.39 10.21 -6.40
C ASN A 62 4.82 8.79 -6.61
N VAL A 63 3.75 8.48 -5.87
CA VAL A 63 3.10 7.15 -5.89
C VAL A 63 2.61 6.78 -7.30
N THR A 64 2.06 7.74 -8.04
CA THR A 64 1.60 7.53 -9.42
C THR A 64 2.73 7.07 -10.34
N HIS A 65 3.94 7.61 -10.17
CA HIS A 65 5.11 7.17 -10.93
C HIS A 65 5.55 5.78 -10.47
N ALA A 66 5.61 5.53 -9.16
CA ALA A 66 6.04 4.26 -8.60
C ALA A 66 5.23 3.05 -9.09
N VAL A 67 3.93 3.23 -9.36
CA VAL A 67 3.04 2.15 -9.80
C VAL A 67 2.76 2.13 -11.29
N ARG A 68 3.45 2.96 -12.11
CA ARG A 68 3.12 3.13 -13.54
C ARG A 68 3.15 1.82 -14.34
N GLY A 69 3.95 0.84 -13.94
CA GLY A 69 4.05 -0.48 -14.58
C GLY A 69 3.19 -1.58 -13.94
N ILE A 70 2.45 -1.27 -12.87
CA ILE A 70 1.67 -2.25 -12.12
C ILE A 70 0.23 -2.23 -12.63
N ALA A 71 -0.26 -3.40 -13.02
CA ALA A 71 -1.63 -3.54 -13.51
C ALA A 71 -2.65 -3.19 -12.40
N PRO A 72 -3.75 -2.48 -12.71
CA PRO A 72 -4.71 -2.00 -11.71
C PRO A 72 -5.34 -3.10 -10.85
N GLU A 73 -5.41 -4.34 -11.33
CA GLU A 73 -5.88 -5.50 -10.57
C GLU A 73 -4.99 -5.87 -9.38
N HIS A 74 -3.73 -5.45 -9.38
CA HIS A 74 -2.80 -5.65 -8.28
C HIS A 74 -2.76 -4.48 -7.30
N LEU A 75 -3.57 -3.45 -7.54
CA LEU A 75 -3.63 -2.25 -6.71
C LEU A 75 -5.03 -2.07 -6.13
N ALA A 76 -5.08 -1.48 -4.95
CA ALA A 76 -6.32 -1.00 -4.37
C ALA A 76 -6.13 0.39 -3.76
N THR A 77 -7.23 1.10 -3.58
CA THR A 77 -7.26 2.30 -2.76
C THR A 77 -7.89 1.94 -1.42
N ALA A 78 -7.20 2.27 -0.33
CA ALA A 78 -7.71 2.15 1.03
C ALA A 78 -8.15 3.51 1.56
N ARG A 79 -9.24 3.53 2.32
CA ARG A 79 -9.62 4.66 3.18
C ARG A 79 -9.09 4.38 4.58
N LEU A 80 -8.14 5.20 5.01
CA LEU A 80 -7.59 5.17 6.36
C LEU A 80 -8.26 6.28 7.14
N GLU A 81 -8.92 5.94 8.25
CA GLU A 81 -9.50 6.93 9.14
C GLU A 81 -8.37 7.77 9.75
N THR A 82 -8.50 9.08 9.63
CA THR A 82 -7.52 10.04 10.16
C THR A 82 -7.92 10.51 11.54
N GLU A 83 -9.16 10.99 11.70
CA GLU A 83 -9.73 11.43 12.98
C GLU A 83 -11.25 11.71 12.83
N PRO A 84 -12.10 11.26 13.77
CA PRO A 84 -13.53 11.61 13.79
C PRO A 84 -13.75 13.13 13.90
N GLY A 85 -14.63 13.70 13.07
CA GLY A 85 -15.02 15.12 13.16
C GLY A 85 -14.22 16.10 12.29
N THR A 86 -13.25 15.62 11.51
CA THR A 86 -12.53 16.44 10.52
C THR A 86 -13.26 16.45 9.16
N LEU A 87 -13.10 17.54 8.38
CA LEU A 87 -13.69 17.67 7.02
C LEU A 87 -13.20 16.57 6.05
N LYS A 88 -12.08 15.93 6.35
CA LYS A 88 -11.56 14.74 5.66
C LYS A 88 -11.38 13.63 6.69
N PRO A 89 -12.45 12.93 7.08
CA PRO A 89 -12.37 11.89 8.12
C PRO A 89 -11.56 10.67 7.67
N PHE A 90 -11.18 10.61 6.39
CA PHE A 90 -10.33 9.58 5.82
C PHE A 90 -9.31 10.15 4.86
N THR A 91 -8.12 9.54 4.82
CA THR A 91 -7.13 9.71 3.77
C THR A 91 -7.15 8.50 2.84
N LYS A 92 -7.19 8.76 1.53
CA LYS A 92 -7.07 7.72 0.52
C LYS A 92 -5.61 7.40 0.27
N MET A 93 -5.25 6.13 0.38
CA MET A 93 -3.89 5.66 0.13
C MET A 93 -3.92 4.51 -0.86
N LEU A 94 -2.95 4.49 -1.78
CA LEU A 94 -2.75 3.36 -2.66
C LEU A 94 -2.07 2.23 -1.89
N CYS A 95 -2.52 1.01 -2.13
CA CYS A 95 -2.01 -0.20 -1.49
C CYS A 95 -1.81 -1.31 -2.51
N ILE A 96 -0.87 -2.19 -2.18
CA ILE A 96 -0.52 -3.40 -2.93
C ILE A 96 -0.62 -4.59 -1.97
N PRO A 97 -1.11 -5.75 -2.38
CA PRO A 97 -1.16 -6.90 -1.50
C PRO A 97 0.26 -7.41 -1.25
N ALA A 98 0.51 -7.91 -0.05
CA ALA A 98 1.86 -8.25 0.42
C ALA A 98 2.53 -9.35 -0.44
N ASP A 99 1.73 -10.25 -1.02
CA ASP A 99 2.16 -11.32 -1.94
C ASP A 99 2.54 -10.82 -3.34
N ARG A 100 2.29 -9.54 -3.64
CA ARG A 100 2.65 -8.87 -4.91
C ARG A 100 3.64 -7.73 -4.73
N LEU A 101 4.30 -7.65 -3.58
CA LEU A 101 5.28 -6.62 -3.27
C LEU A 101 6.41 -6.55 -4.32
N ASP A 102 6.77 -7.70 -4.88
CA ASP A 102 7.77 -7.85 -5.94
C ASP A 102 7.46 -7.02 -7.19
N LEU A 103 6.18 -6.75 -7.49
CA LEU A 103 5.79 -5.89 -8.61
C LEU A 103 6.19 -4.42 -8.40
N LEU A 104 6.36 -3.99 -7.14
CA LEU A 104 6.74 -2.62 -6.81
C LEU A 104 8.26 -2.46 -6.63
N VAL A 105 8.90 -3.40 -5.93
CA VAL A 105 10.30 -3.25 -5.47
C VAL A 105 11.26 -4.26 -6.10
N GLY A 106 10.76 -5.21 -6.89
CA GLY A 106 11.52 -6.36 -7.39
C GLY A 106 11.59 -7.51 -6.38
N PRO A 107 11.84 -8.76 -6.84
CA PRO A 107 11.76 -9.96 -6.02
C PRO A 107 12.80 -10.01 -4.90
N ASP A 108 14.01 -9.50 -5.14
CA ASP A 108 15.10 -9.53 -4.15
C ASP A 108 14.84 -8.57 -2.98
N VAL A 109 14.39 -7.35 -3.30
CA VAL A 109 14.04 -6.36 -2.27
C VAL A 109 12.81 -6.82 -1.50
N ALA A 110 11.79 -7.37 -2.17
CA ALA A 110 10.60 -7.90 -1.53
C ALA A 110 10.93 -8.97 -0.49
N ARG A 111 11.84 -9.89 -0.82
CA ARG A 111 12.34 -10.93 0.10
C ARG A 111 13.12 -10.34 1.27
N ALA A 112 13.94 -9.32 1.04
CA ALA A 112 14.76 -8.72 2.08
C ALA A 112 13.95 -7.88 3.08
N LEU A 113 12.91 -7.19 2.61
CA LEU A 113 12.18 -6.18 3.39
C LEU A 113 11.59 -6.74 4.69
N PHE A 114 10.93 -7.89 4.62
CA PHE A 114 10.23 -8.50 5.76
C PHE A 114 11.00 -9.65 6.41
N LYS A 115 11.97 -10.26 5.72
CA LYS A 115 12.84 -11.31 6.30
C LYS A 115 13.77 -10.78 7.39
N ALA A 116 14.13 -9.49 7.35
CA ALA A 116 14.91 -8.85 8.40
C ALA A 116 14.11 -8.69 9.71
N ALA A 117 12.79 -8.52 9.62
CA ALA A 117 11.92 -8.34 10.77
C ALA A 117 11.68 -9.65 11.55
N GLU A 118 11.60 -10.78 10.83
CA GLU A 118 11.43 -12.11 11.43
C GLU A 118 12.66 -12.61 12.21
N ARG A 119 13.84 -12.01 12.00
CA ARG A 119 15.08 -12.38 12.72
C ARG A 119 15.29 -11.59 14.02
N ALA A 120 14.48 -10.57 14.26
CA ALA A 120 14.61 -9.68 15.42
C ALA A 120 13.52 -9.93 16.49
N ALA A 121 12.67 -10.94 16.30
CA ALA A 121 11.65 -11.43 17.23
C ALA A 121 12.02 -12.83 17.73
#